data_AF-A0A503T3W6-F1
#
_entry.id   AF-A0A503T3W6-F1
#
_cell.length_a   1.000
_cell.length_b   1.000
_cell.length_c   1.000
_cell.angle_alpha   90.00
_cell.angle_beta   90.00
_cell.angle_gamma   90.00
#
_symmetry.space_group_name_H-M   'P 1'
#
loop_
_entity.id
_entity.type
_entity.pdbx_description
1 polymer ?
#
loop_
_entity_poly.entity_id
_entity_poly.type
_entity_poly.pdbx_seq_one_letter_code
_entity_poly.pdbx_strand_id
1 'polypeptide(L)' 'MAETTTHQNLASIALVEAAGEWFVRVVEADGEVNTRSFDHKDHAVSFAEGQRARLGIEAFERL' A
#
# COMPACT_ATOMS: atom_id res chain seq x y z
N MET A 1 -9.71 9.93 29.37
CA MET A 1 -9.47 10.65 28.10
C MET A 1 -8.68 9.69 27.22
N ALA A 2 -9.37 8.93 26.37
CA ALA A 2 -8.71 8.11 25.36
C ALA A 2 -9.18 8.70 24.03
N GLU A 3 -8.24 9.29 23.32
CA GLU A 3 -8.47 9.95 22.05
C GLU A 3 -9.00 8.91 21.07
N THR A 4 -10.29 8.97 20.74
CA THR A 4 -10.87 8.29 19.59
C THR A 4 -10.29 8.94 18.35
N THR A 5 -9.07 8.55 17.99
CA THR A 5 -8.54 8.78 16.66
C THR A 5 -9.40 7.96 15.73
N THR A 6 -10.39 8.61 15.12
CA THR A 6 -11.07 8.10 13.94
C THR A 6 -9.99 7.86 12.88
N HIS A 7 -9.43 6.65 12.83
CA HIS A 7 -8.73 6.21 11.64
C HIS A 7 -9.84 6.05 10.61
N GLN A 8 -10.11 7.13 9.87
CA GLN A 8 -10.76 6.99 8.58
C GLN A 8 -9.91 5.95 7.87
N ASN A 9 -10.44 4.74 7.71
CA ASN A 9 -9.71 3.64 7.12
C ASN A 9 -9.62 3.91 5.62
N LEU A 10 -8.75 4.85 5.27
CA LEU A 10 -8.49 5.26 3.91
C LEU A 10 -7.64 4.16 3.28
N ALA A 11 -8.06 3.71 2.11
CA ALA A 11 -7.28 2.76 1.34
C ALA A 11 -5.86 3.31 1.17
N SER A 12 -4.84 2.46 1.37
CA SER A 12 -3.44 2.88 1.32
C SER A 12 -2.56 1.82 0.69
N ILE A 13 -1.44 2.25 0.11
CA ILE A 13 -0.45 1.38 -0.52
C ILE A 13 0.93 1.77 0.00
N ALA A 14 1.69 0.78 0.44
CA ALA A 14 3.08 0.94 0.86
C ALA A 14 3.98 0.00 0.04
N LEU A 15 5.11 0.53 -0.41
CA LEU A 15 6.18 -0.22 -1.06
C LEU A 15 7.37 -0.30 -0.10
N VAL A 16 7.86 -1.51 0.19
CA VAL A 16 8.95 -1.76 1.14
C VAL A 16 10.00 -2.63 0.47
N GLU A 17 11.27 -2.25 0.59
CA GLU A 17 12.40 -3.11 0.23
C GLU A 17 12.91 -3.85 1.47
N ALA A 18 12.99 -5.18 1.41
CA ALA A 18 13.55 -5.98 2.50
C ALA A 18 14.22 -7.24 1.94
N ALA A 19 15.41 -7.57 2.46
CA ALA A 19 16.15 -8.78 2.08
C ALA A 19 16.40 -8.96 0.57
N GLY A 20 16.46 -7.88 -0.21
CA GLY A 20 16.63 -7.92 -1.66
C GLY A 20 15.34 -8.15 -2.46
N GLU A 21 14.20 -8.24 -1.78
CA GLU A 21 12.87 -8.33 -2.38
C GLU A 21 12.07 -7.04 -2.15
N TRP A 22 11.08 -6.83 -3.01
CA TRP A 22 10.14 -5.71 -2.94
C TRP A 22 8.77 -6.18 -2.52
N PHE A 23 8.22 -5.58 -1.47
CA PHE A 23 6.91 -5.90 -0.92
C PHE A 23 5.96 -4.75 -1.17
N VAL A 24 4.78 -5.04 -1.73
CA VAL A 24 3.68 -4.09 -1.84
C VAL A 24 2.61 -4.50 -0.85
N ARG A 25 2.34 -3.65 0.13
CA ARG A 25 1.24 -3.80 1.08
C ARG A 25 0.10 -2.89 0.67
N VAL A 26 -1.09 -3.46 0.48
CA VAL A 26 -2.33 -2.78 0.13
C VAL A 26 -3.28 -2.92 1.30
N VAL A 27 -3.84 -1.80 1.76
CA VAL A 27 -4.92 -1.74 2.73
C VAL A 27 -6.15 -1.22 2.02
N GLU A 28 -7.22 -1.98 2.05
CA GLU A 28 -8.52 -1.64 1.49
C GLU A 28 -9.31 -0.71 2.42
N ALA A 29 -10.33 -0.04 1.88
CA ALA A 29 -11.19 0.85 2.67
C ALA A 29 -12.02 0.11 3.73
N ASP A 30 -12.25 -1.20 3.57
CA ASP A 30 -12.89 -2.07 4.55
C ASP A 30 -11.91 -2.67 5.59
N GLY A 31 -10.61 -2.43 5.40
CA GLY A 31 -9.55 -2.85 6.31
C GLY A 31 -8.89 -4.16 5.90
N GLU A 32 -9.28 -4.76 4.77
CA GLU A 32 -8.58 -5.91 4.23
C GLU A 32 -7.13 -5.54 3.87
N VAL A 33 -6.19 -6.41 4.25
CA VAL A 33 -4.76 -6.19 4.01
C VAL A 33 -4.22 -7.28 3.10
N ASN A 34 -3.66 -6.89 1.96
CA ASN A 34 -2.98 -7.78 1.03
C ASN A 34 -1.50 -7.40 0.93
N THR A 35 -0.60 -8.40 0.96
CA THR A 35 0.83 -8.17 0.75
C THR A 35 1.34 -9.09 -0.34
N ARG A 36 2.12 -8.55 -1.28
CA ARG A 36 2.73 -9.30 -2.37
C ARG A 36 4.20 -8.95 -2.51
N SER A 37 5.05 -9.95 -2.69
CA SER A 37 6.48 -9.78 -2.95
C SER A 37 6.81 -9.86 -4.45
N PHE A 38 7.92 -9.24 -4.82
CA PHE A 38 8.46 -9.18 -6.17
C PHE A 38 9.99 -9.16 -6.10
N ASP A 39 10.64 -9.92 -7.00
CA ASP A 39 12.11 -9.90 -7.13
C ASP A 39 12.62 -8.58 -7.71
N HIS A 40 11.81 -7.92 -8.54
CA HIS A 40 12.21 -6.72 -9.29
C HIS A 40 11.38 -5.51 -8.88
N LYS A 41 12.08 -4.40 -8.62
CA LYS A 41 11.48 -3.11 -8.26
C LYS A 41 10.43 -2.65 -9.24
N ASP A 42 10.71 -2.76 -10.54
CA ASP A 42 9.83 -2.24 -11.59
C ASP A 42 8.48 -2.98 -11.61
N HIS A 43 8.48 -4.28 -11.30
CA HIS A 43 7.26 -5.07 -11.17
C HIS A 43 6.45 -4.67 -9.93
N ALA A 44 7.13 -4.46 -8.79
CA ALA A 44 6.48 -4.00 -7.57
C ALA A 44 5.86 -2.60 -7.75
N VAL A 45 6.57 -1.69 -8.40
CA VAL A 45 6.08 -0.34 -8.73
C VAL A 45 4.88 -0.42 -9.67
N SER A 46 4.97 -1.18 -10.77
CA SER A 46 3.85 -1.33 -11.72
C SER A 46 2.61 -1.91 -11.05
N PHE A 47 2.78 -2.89 -10.16
CA PHE A 47 1.68 -3.43 -9.37
C PHE A 47 1.08 -2.38 -8.42
N ALA A 48 1.92 -1.65 -7.68
CA ALA A 48 1.47 -0.60 -6.77
C ALA A 48 0.70 0.51 -7.50
N GLU A 49 1.14 0.92 -8.71
CA GLU A 49 0.43 1.88 -9.55
C GLU A 49 -0.93 1.35 -10.02
N GLY A 50 -1.01 0.08 -10.42
CA GLY A 50 -2.27 -0.58 -10.76
C GLY A 50 -3.24 -0.63 -9.58
N GLN A 51 -2.74 -0.92 -8.37
CA GLN A 51 -3.56 -0.88 -7.15
C GLN A 51 -4.00 0.53 -6.81
N ARG A 52 -3.13 1.53 -6.98
CA ARG A 52 -3.46 2.94 -6.74
C ARG A 52 -4.60 3.40 -7.64
N ALA A 53 -4.52 3.07 -8.93
CA ALA A 53 -5.58 3.35 -9.89
C ALA A 53 -6.89 2.63 -9.55
N ARG A 54 -6.83 1.35 -9.14
CA ARG A 54 -8.00 0.57 -8.71
C ARG A 54 -8.68 1.17 -7.48
N LEU A 55 -7.89 1.67 -6.53
CA LEU A 55 -8.37 2.21 -5.26
C LEU A 55 -8.73 3.70 -5.32
N GLY A 56 -8.48 4.37 -6.45
CA GLY A 56 -8.72 5.81 -6.61
C GLY A 56 -7.86 6.68 -5.69
N ILE A 57 -6.67 6.21 -5.29
CA ILE A 57 -5.78 6.94 -4.37
C ILE A 57 -5.03 8.01 -5.17
N GLU A 58 -5.39 9.28 -5.00
CA GLU A 58 -4.80 10.39 -5.76
C GLU A 58 -3.34 10.71 -5.38
N ALA A 59 -2.83 10.31 -4.20
CA ALA A 59 -1.48 10.65 -3.75
C ALA A 59 -0.66 9.41 -3.31
N PHE A 60 0.55 9.25 -3.85
CA PHE A 60 1.53 8.27 -3.39
C PHE A 60 2.56 8.97 -2.51
N GLU A 61 2.55 8.73 -1.21
CA GLU A 61 3.63 9.14 -0.33
C GLU A 61 4.70 8.05 -0.35
N ARG A 62 5.78 8.31 -1.08
CA ARG A 62 6.97 7.46 -1.10
C ARG A 62 7.74 7.72 0.20
N LEU A 63 7.59 6.84 1.18
CA LEU A 63 8.43 6.81 2.38
C LEU A 63 9.81 6.23 2.07
#